data_AF-A0A1I7U597-F1
#
_entry.id   AF-A0A1I7U597-F1
#
_cell.length_a   1.000
_cell.length_b   1.000
_cell.length_c   1.000
_cell.angle_alpha   90.00
_cell.angle_beta   90.00
_cell.angle_gamma   90.00
#
_symmetry.space_group_name_H-M   'P 1'
#
loop_
_entity.id
_entity.type
_entity.pdbx_description
1 polymer ?
#
loop_
_entity_poly.entity_id
_entity_poly.type
_entity_poly.pdbx_seq_one_letter_code
_entity_poly.pdbx_strand_id
1 'polypeptide(L)'
;MPPKRSAGVVSNVAFEEMRKEQTEFKKEVLETLQLIRQEIKGNQEKSEEQVMNKLQLMMNEQKKLQDEQQKMLGEVETIRNDVKCLKKDSEAQVPNKQVKQEINESSSKEAETMTENIKITVFFWTKTLLFHLEMFPTDTILDLKKRIEAKEEINVPVQEQKLLFNGEECENHRTLDECGIITNSALNLRIC
;
A
#
# COMPACT_ATOMS: atom_id res chain seq x y z
N MET A 1 -83.61 -1.29 17.98
CA MET A 1 -83.05 -0.46 16.88
C MET A 1 -81.73 0.13 17.38
N PRO A 2 -80.61 0.06 16.63
CA PRO A 2 -79.39 0.72 17.06
C PRO A 2 -79.47 2.23 16.74
N PRO A 3 -78.80 3.10 17.52
CA PRO A 3 -78.84 4.54 17.29
C PRO A 3 -78.04 4.89 16.03
N LYS A 4 -78.61 5.77 15.19
CA LYS A 4 -77.93 6.30 14.00
C LYS A 4 -76.75 7.17 14.46
N ARG A 5 -75.51 6.79 14.11
CA ARG A 5 -74.34 7.66 14.26
C ARG A 5 -74.48 8.83 13.29
N SER A 6 -74.55 10.05 13.80
CA SER A 6 -74.38 11.25 12.99
C SER A 6 -72.92 11.33 12.54
N ALA A 7 -72.69 11.19 11.24
CA ALA A 7 -71.39 11.49 10.65
C ALA A 7 -71.15 12.99 10.79
N GLY A 8 -70.16 13.39 11.58
CA GLY A 8 -69.74 14.78 11.71
C GLY A 8 -69.31 15.31 10.35
N VAL A 9 -70.00 16.34 9.86
CA VAL A 9 -69.61 17.07 8.66
C VAL A 9 -68.41 17.93 9.03
N VAL A 10 -67.21 17.40 8.81
CA VAL A 10 -66.00 18.21 8.82
C VAL A 10 -66.11 19.18 7.64
N SER A 11 -66.03 20.49 7.93
CA SER A 11 -66.13 21.54 6.90
C SER A 11 -65.02 21.38 5.86
N ASN A 12 -65.36 21.52 4.58
CA ASN A 12 -64.38 21.50 3.48
C ASN A 12 -63.21 22.46 3.70
N VAL A 13 -63.43 23.54 4.45
CA VAL A 13 -62.40 24.54 4.80
C VAL A 13 -61.28 23.93 5.67
N ALA A 14 -61.63 23.12 6.67
CA ALA A 14 -60.64 22.51 7.57
C ALA A 14 -59.77 21.46 6.86
N PHE A 15 -60.33 20.76 5.87
CA PHE A 15 -59.56 19.83 5.03
C PHE A 15 -58.60 20.57 4.09
N GLU A 16 -59.00 21.72 3.56
CA GLU A 16 -58.15 22.55 2.70
C GLU A 16 -57.02 23.22 3.50
N GLU A 17 -57.28 23.66 4.74
CA GLU A 17 -56.23 24.13 5.66
C GLU A 17 -55.22 23.04 6.00
N MET A 18 -55.71 21.85 6.38
CA MET A 18 -54.84 20.69 6.65
C MET A 18 -54.00 20.28 5.42
N ARG A 19 -54.57 20.38 4.21
CA ARG A 19 -53.82 20.13 2.97
C ARG A 19 -52.74 21.18 2.75
N LYS A 20 -53.03 22.45 3.00
CA LYS A 20 -52.04 23.54 2.90
C LYS A 20 -50.89 23.33 3.87
N GLU A 21 -51.18 23.04 5.14
CA GLU A 21 -50.16 22.74 6.15
C GLU A 21 -49.30 21.54 5.75
N GLN A 22 -49.93 20.46 5.26
CA GLN A 22 -49.20 19.29 4.74
C GLN A 22 -48.32 19.63 3.54
N THR A 23 -48.77 20.50 2.63
CA THR A 23 -47.96 20.92 1.48
C THR A 23 -46.80 21.81 1.89
N GLU A 24 -47.00 22.69 2.86
CA GLU A 24 -45.99 23.61 3.37
C GLU A 24 -44.92 22.83 4.14
N PHE A 25 -45.31 21.92 5.03
CA PHE A 25 -44.40 21.01 5.72
C PHE A 25 -43.58 20.17 4.73
N LYS A 26 -44.23 19.60 3.69
CA LYS A 26 -43.51 18.85 2.64
C LYS A 26 -42.49 19.72 1.90
N LYS A 27 -42.82 20.99 1.65
CA LYS A 27 -41.93 21.94 0.99
C LYS A 27 -40.71 22.26 1.87
N GLU A 28 -40.92 22.57 3.15
CA GLU A 28 -39.83 22.83 4.10
C GLU A 28 -38.89 21.63 4.25
N VAL A 29 -39.45 20.42 4.35
CA VAL A 29 -38.66 19.18 4.40
C VAL A 29 -37.84 19.01 3.12
N LEU A 30 -38.43 19.27 1.95
CA LEU A 30 -37.73 19.14 0.68
C LEU A 30 -36.58 20.15 0.55
N GLU A 31 -36.80 21.41 0.93
CA GLU A 31 -35.77 22.46 0.94
C GLU A 31 -34.62 22.08 1.90
N THR A 32 -34.94 21.61 3.09
CA THR A 32 -33.95 21.16 4.07
C THR A 32 -33.10 20.00 3.53
N LEU A 33 -33.75 19.00 2.90
CA LEU A 33 -33.05 17.87 2.29
C LEU A 33 -32.15 18.29 1.11
N GLN A 34 -32.54 19.31 0.36
CA GLN A 34 -31.72 19.85 -0.72
C GLN A 34 -30.46 20.54 -0.18
N LEU A 35 -30.58 21.32 0.90
CA LEU A 35 -29.44 21.96 1.55
C LEU A 35 -28.46 20.92 2.11
N ILE A 36 -28.97 19.92 2.84
CA ILE A 36 -28.15 18.82 3.38
C ILE A 36 -27.42 18.09 2.25
N ARG A 37 -28.10 17.82 1.13
CA ARG A 37 -27.48 17.18 -0.04
C ARG A 37 -26.33 18.03 -0.60
N GLN A 38 -26.53 19.34 -0.74
CA GLN A 38 -25.49 20.25 -1.24
C GLN A 38 -24.29 20.31 -0.29
N GLU A 39 -24.55 20.36 1.02
CA GLU A 39 -23.49 20.38 2.03
C GLU A 39 -22.68 19.08 2.01
N ILE A 40 -23.35 17.91 1.97
CA ILE A 40 -22.66 16.61 1.83
C ILE A 40 -21.81 16.59 0.58
N LYS A 41 -22.35 17.04 -0.57
CA LYS A 41 -21.62 17.08 -1.84
C LYS A 41 -20.39 17.99 -1.75
N GLY A 42 -20.54 19.19 -1.19
CA GLY A 42 -19.43 20.12 -1.03
C GLY A 42 -18.36 19.62 -0.06
N ASN A 43 -18.75 18.97 1.03
CA ASN A 43 -17.81 18.35 1.97
C ASN A 43 -17.07 17.18 1.33
N GLN A 44 -17.77 16.38 0.53
CA GLN A 44 -17.16 15.29 -0.23
C GLN A 44 -16.14 15.82 -1.25
N GLU A 45 -16.51 16.82 -2.05
CA GLU A 45 -15.60 17.44 -3.03
C GLU A 45 -14.36 18.04 -2.37
N LYS A 46 -14.51 18.72 -1.23
CA LYS A 46 -13.36 19.23 -0.44
C LYS A 46 -12.47 18.10 0.06
N SER A 47 -13.05 17.00 0.54
CA SER A 47 -12.29 15.83 0.98
C SER A 47 -11.54 15.19 -0.20
N GLU A 48 -12.18 15.05 -1.36
CA GLU A 48 -11.56 14.51 -2.57
C GLU A 48 -10.41 15.42 -3.05
N GLU A 49 -10.61 16.74 -3.06
CA GLU A 49 -9.57 17.70 -3.40
C GLU A 49 -8.37 17.63 -2.45
N GLN A 50 -8.62 17.53 -1.14
CA GLN A 50 -7.55 17.35 -0.15
C GLN A 50 -6.74 16.07 -0.39
N VAL A 51 -7.43 14.96 -0.71
CA VAL A 51 -6.78 13.69 -1.02
C VAL A 51 -5.96 13.81 -2.31
N MET A 52 -6.50 14.42 -3.36
CA MET A 52 -5.81 14.61 -4.65
C MET A 52 -4.58 15.50 -4.51
N ASN A 53 -4.69 16.61 -3.78
CA ASN A 53 -3.56 17.49 -3.51
C ASN A 53 -2.45 16.77 -2.73
N LYS A 54 -2.82 15.98 -1.71
CA LYS A 54 -1.85 15.17 -0.96
C LYS A 54 -1.21 14.10 -1.83
N LEU A 55 -1.98 13.44 -2.68
CA LEU A 55 -1.48 12.43 -3.61
C LEU A 55 -0.51 13.03 -4.63
N GLN A 56 -0.84 14.20 -5.18
CA GLN A 56 0.03 14.91 -6.11
C GLN A 56 1.34 15.34 -5.46
N LEU A 57 1.30 15.80 -4.21
CA LEU A 57 2.51 16.10 -3.44
C LEU A 57 3.39 14.85 -3.27
N MET A 58 2.80 13.71 -2.86
CA MET A 58 3.53 12.45 -2.72
C MET A 58 4.15 11.98 -4.04
N MET A 59 3.44 12.10 -5.17
CA MET A 59 4.00 11.74 -6.48
C MET A 59 5.19 12.62 -6.85
N ASN A 60 5.12 13.92 -6.57
CA ASN A 60 6.22 14.85 -6.84
C ASN A 60 7.45 14.54 -5.97
N GLU A 61 7.24 14.23 -4.69
CA GLU A 61 8.30 13.80 -3.78
C GLU A 61 8.94 12.48 -4.23
N GLN A 62 8.13 11.49 -4.62
CA GLN A 62 8.63 10.23 -5.17
C GLN A 62 9.42 10.42 -6.45
N LYS A 63 8.96 11.28 -7.36
CA LYS A 63 9.68 11.61 -8.58
C LYS A 63 11.04 12.24 -8.28
N LYS A 64 11.09 13.18 -7.33
CA LYS A 64 12.36 13.79 -6.91
C LYS A 64 13.34 12.74 -6.36
N LEU A 65 12.84 11.81 -5.54
CA LEU A 65 13.66 10.70 -5.04
C LEU A 65 14.16 9.79 -6.17
N GLN A 66 13.32 9.50 -7.18
CA GLN A 66 13.73 8.73 -8.35
C GLN A 66 14.82 9.45 -9.16
N ASP A 67 14.67 10.76 -9.38
CA ASP A 67 15.66 11.58 -10.09
C ASP A 67 17.01 11.61 -9.32
N GLU A 68 16.96 11.76 -8.00
CA GLU A 68 18.15 11.69 -7.13
C GLU A 68 18.83 10.31 -7.19
N GLN A 69 18.05 9.22 -7.15
CA GLN A 69 18.57 7.86 -7.31
C GLN A 69 19.21 7.64 -8.68
N GLN A 70 18.60 8.15 -9.76
CA GLN A 70 19.15 8.03 -11.11
C GLN A 70 20.47 8.81 -11.26
N LYS A 71 20.57 9.98 -10.63
CA LYS A 71 21.81 10.75 -10.57
C LYS A 71 22.92 9.99 -9.84
N MET A 72 22.61 9.46 -8.65
CA MET A 72 23.55 8.64 -7.88
C MET A 72 24.02 7.41 -8.65
N LEU A 73 23.12 6.74 -9.38
CA LEU A 73 23.46 5.59 -10.20
C LEU A 73 24.48 5.94 -11.30
N GLY A 74 24.32 7.10 -11.95
CA GLY A 74 25.25 7.58 -12.97
C GLY A 74 26.65 7.91 -12.41
N GLU A 75 26.71 8.49 -11.21
CA GLU A 75 27.98 8.74 -10.51
C GLU A 75 28.70 7.41 -10.17
N VAL A 76 27.96 6.42 -9.66
CA VAL A 76 28.49 5.07 -9.38
C VAL A 76 28.98 4.37 -10.65
N GLU A 77 28.27 4.49 -11.76
CA GLU A 77 28.70 3.95 -13.06
C GLU A 77 29.97 4.61 -13.57
N THR A 78 30.11 5.92 -13.38
CA THR A 78 31.33 6.66 -13.74
C THR A 78 32.51 6.13 -12.92
N ILE A 79 32.36 6.04 -11.60
CA ILE A 79 33.37 5.48 -10.70
C ILE A 79 33.71 4.03 -11.07
N ARG A 80 32.71 3.20 -11.40
CA ARG A 80 32.91 1.82 -11.83
C ARG A 80 33.77 1.75 -13.10
N ASN A 81 33.51 2.62 -14.06
CA ASN A 81 34.29 2.69 -15.29
C ASN A 81 35.72 3.15 -15.03
N ASP A 82 35.90 4.16 -14.18
CA ASP A 82 37.24 4.65 -13.79
C ASP A 82 38.04 3.56 -13.07
N VAL A 83 37.44 2.85 -12.10
CA VAL A 83 38.05 1.71 -11.41
C VAL A 83 38.41 0.59 -12.38
N LYS A 84 37.56 0.32 -13.39
CA LYS A 84 37.83 -0.70 -14.42
C LYS A 84 39.02 -0.33 -15.29
N CYS A 85 39.20 0.95 -15.63
CA CYS A 85 40.37 1.44 -16.35
C CYS A 85 41.64 1.28 -15.51
N LEU A 86 41.59 1.65 -14.22
CA LEU A 86 42.74 1.51 -13.31
C LEU A 86 43.17 0.05 -13.09
N LYS A 87 42.23 -0.91 -13.11
CA LYS A 87 42.55 -2.34 -13.04
C LYS A 87 43.27 -2.85 -14.31
N LYS A 88 42.90 -2.35 -15.49
CA LYS A 88 43.55 -2.72 -16.77
C LYS A 88 45.00 -2.22 -16.87
N ASP A 89 45.33 -1.11 -16.23
CA ASP A 89 46.69 -0.57 -16.22
C ASP A 89 47.63 -1.39 -15.30
N SER A 90 47.08 -2.15 -14.35
CA SER A 90 47.84 -3.06 -13.48
C SER A 90 48.04 -4.48 -14.04
N GLU A 91 47.29 -4.88 -15.08
CA GLU A 91 47.36 -6.23 -15.68
C GLU A 91 48.25 -6.30 -16.92
N ALA A 92 48.82 -5.18 -17.38
CA ALA A 92 49.69 -5.15 -18.57
C ALA A 92 51.18 -5.48 -18.30
N GLN A 93 51.58 -5.75 -17.05
CA GLN A 93 52.95 -6.15 -16.71
C GLN A 93 52.95 -7.28 -15.67
N VAL A 94 52.98 -8.52 -16.14
CA VAL A 94 53.97 -9.59 -15.77
C VAL A 94 53.49 -10.91 -16.40
N PRO A 95 54.27 -11.53 -17.31
CA PRO A 95 54.06 -12.92 -17.67
C PRO A 95 54.75 -13.78 -16.60
N ASN A 96 54.01 -14.55 -15.81
CA ASN A 96 54.66 -15.65 -15.11
C ASN A 96 53.85 -16.93 -15.09
N LYS A 97 54.54 -17.96 -15.59
CA LYS A 97 54.13 -19.36 -15.68
C LYS A 97 54.04 -19.97 -14.28
N GLN A 98 52.97 -20.75 -14.11
CA GLN A 98 52.90 -22.03 -13.39
C GLN A 98 52.98 -22.07 -11.85
N VAL A 99 52.28 -23.10 -11.36
CA VAL A 99 52.29 -23.76 -10.04
C VAL A 99 51.38 -23.05 -9.01
N LYS A 100 50.22 -23.59 -8.55
CA LYS A 100 49.90 -24.93 -8.01
C LYS A 100 48.38 -25.22 -8.13
N GLN A 101 48.00 -26.37 -8.68
CA GLN A 101 47.42 -27.55 -8.01
C GLN A 101 45.96 -27.43 -7.53
N GLU A 102 45.11 -28.15 -8.26
CA GLU A 102 43.95 -28.95 -7.82
C GLU A 102 43.38 -28.68 -6.41
N ILE A 103 42.17 -28.11 -6.39
CA ILE A 103 41.05 -28.77 -5.71
C ILE A 103 39.92 -28.89 -6.72
N ASN A 104 39.65 -30.14 -7.07
CA ASN A 104 38.58 -30.65 -7.91
C ASN A 104 37.20 -30.34 -7.28
N GLU A 105 36.28 -30.02 -8.18
CA GLU A 105 34.87 -29.72 -8.03
C GLU A 105 34.08 -30.69 -7.15
N SER A 106 33.19 -30.11 -6.33
CA SER A 106 31.89 -30.70 -6.00
C SER A 106 30.86 -29.56 -5.99
N SER A 107 30.35 -29.30 -7.18
CA SER A 107 29.05 -28.75 -7.55
C SER A 107 28.21 -28.01 -6.50
N SER A 108 27.94 -26.74 -6.82
CA SER A 108 26.67 -26.00 -6.68
C SER A 108 26.17 -25.69 -5.26
N LYS A 109 25.98 -24.44 -4.82
CA LYS A 109 26.04 -23.11 -5.43
C LYS A 109 26.62 -22.18 -4.36
N GLU A 110 27.46 -21.24 -4.77
CA GLU A 110 27.91 -20.13 -3.93
C GLU A 110 26.67 -19.33 -3.50
N ALA A 111 26.22 -19.53 -2.27
CA ALA A 111 25.39 -18.56 -1.59
C ALA A 111 26.30 -17.40 -1.22
N GLU A 112 26.45 -16.43 -2.13
CA GLU A 112 26.82 -15.08 -1.72
C GLU A 112 25.70 -14.61 -0.78
N THR A 113 25.88 -14.87 0.52
CA THR A 113 24.92 -14.48 1.53
C THR A 113 24.87 -12.95 1.53
N MET A 114 23.79 -12.36 1.02
CA MET A 114 23.47 -10.95 1.24
C MET A 114 23.19 -10.77 2.74
N THR A 115 24.21 -10.36 3.50
CA THR A 115 24.17 -10.24 4.96
C THR A 115 23.56 -8.93 5.46
N GLU A 116 23.05 -8.09 4.57
CA GLU A 116 22.48 -6.79 4.94
C GLU A 116 20.96 -6.87 5.14
N ASN A 117 20.48 -6.22 6.20
CA ASN A 117 19.04 -6.10 6.44
C ASN A 117 18.37 -5.30 5.31
N ILE A 118 17.30 -5.85 4.76
CA ILE A 118 16.43 -5.17 3.82
C ILE A 118 15.24 -4.56 4.56
N LYS A 119 14.89 -3.32 4.17
CA LYS A 119 13.70 -2.63 4.66
C LYS A 119 12.53 -2.94 3.73
N ILE A 120 11.47 -3.50 4.27
CA ILE A 120 10.27 -3.91 3.54
C ILE A 120 9.09 -3.05 3.99
N THR A 121 8.23 -2.68 3.05
CA THR A 121 6.98 -1.97 3.35
C THR A 121 5.80 -2.92 3.22
N VAL A 122 4.95 -2.99 4.24
CA VAL A 122 3.74 -3.80 4.22
C VAL A 122 2.53 -2.87 4.25
N PHE A 123 1.64 -3.04 3.28
CA PHE A 123 0.38 -2.32 3.15
C PHE A 123 -0.77 -3.20 3.60
N PHE A 124 -1.53 -2.74 4.58
CA PHE A 124 -2.77 -3.40 4.94
C PHE A 124 -3.86 -2.94 3.96
N TRP A 125 -4.51 -3.87 3.27
CA TRP A 125 -5.51 -3.49 2.24
C TRP A 125 -6.86 -3.05 2.85
N THR A 126 -7.19 -3.53 4.06
CA THR A 126 -8.49 -3.30 4.72
C THR A 126 -8.48 -2.14 5.70
N LYS A 127 -7.30 -1.72 6.16
CA LYS A 127 -7.08 -0.54 7.00
C LYS A 127 -6.03 0.26 6.24
N THR A 128 -6.18 1.57 6.12
CA THR A 128 -5.20 2.47 5.48
C THR A 128 -3.92 2.60 6.33
N LEU A 129 -3.28 1.46 6.63
CA LEU A 129 -2.16 1.30 7.51
C LEU A 129 -1.00 0.72 6.70
N LEU A 130 0.15 1.39 6.77
CA LEU A 130 1.41 0.92 6.23
C LEU A 130 2.46 0.98 7.32
N PHE A 131 3.38 0.03 7.30
CA PHE A 131 4.48 0.00 8.25
C PHE A 131 5.71 -0.65 7.62
N HIS A 132 6.86 -0.42 8.24
CA HIS A 132 8.14 -0.94 7.77
C HIS A 132 8.67 -2.03 8.69
N LEU A 133 9.30 -3.03 8.09
CA LEU A 133 10.01 -4.09 8.79
C LEU A 133 11.42 -4.22 8.21
N GLU A 134 12.40 -4.39 9.08
CA GLU A 134 13.77 -4.72 8.70
C GLU A 134 13.94 -6.23 8.86
N MET A 135 14.35 -6.92 7.79
CA MET A 135 14.48 -8.38 7.72
C MET A 135 15.72 -8.77 6.91
N PHE A 136 16.21 -9.99 7.08
CA PHE A 136 17.29 -10.50 6.22
C PHE A 136 16.71 -11.07 4.93
N PRO A 137 17.40 -10.97 3.77
CA PRO A 137 16.95 -11.62 2.53
C PRO A 137 16.74 -13.13 2.65
N THR A 138 17.48 -13.75 3.57
CA THR A 138 17.37 -15.18 3.91
C THR A 138 16.18 -15.52 4.82
N ASP A 139 15.53 -14.53 5.43
CA ASP A 139 14.34 -14.76 6.24
C ASP A 139 13.21 -15.30 5.34
N THR A 140 12.34 -16.13 5.91
CA THR A 140 11.22 -16.72 5.17
C THR A 140 9.99 -15.81 5.19
N ILE A 141 9.07 -16.04 4.25
CA ILE A 141 7.74 -15.40 4.27
C ILE A 141 6.99 -15.72 5.56
N LEU A 142 7.18 -16.91 6.13
CA LEU A 142 6.61 -17.26 7.43
C LEU A 142 7.13 -16.35 8.56
N ASP A 143 8.42 -16.03 8.55
CA ASP A 143 9.02 -15.16 9.56
C ASP A 143 8.53 -13.71 9.42
N LEU A 144 8.29 -13.25 8.20
CA LEU A 144 7.66 -11.96 7.93
C LEU A 144 6.24 -11.90 8.52
N LYS A 145 5.41 -12.94 8.30
CA LYS A 145 4.06 -13.02 8.88
C LYS A 145 4.07 -13.01 10.41
N LYS A 146 5.03 -13.68 11.05
CA LYS A 146 5.19 -13.63 12.52
C LYS A 146 5.54 -12.23 13.00
N ARG A 147 6.45 -11.52 12.31
CA ARG A 147 6.79 -10.13 12.67
C ARG A 147 5.61 -9.19 12.51
N ILE A 148 4.75 -9.45 11.53
CA ILE A 148 3.48 -8.73 11.33
C ILE A 148 2.49 -9.03 12.47
N GLU A 149 2.33 -10.29 12.87
CA GLU A 149 1.45 -10.66 14.00
C GLU A 149 1.89 -10.01 15.31
N ALA A 150 3.21 -9.91 15.53
CA ALA A 150 3.78 -9.27 16.71
C ALA A 150 3.57 -7.75 16.77
N LYS A 151 3.10 -7.11 15.69
CA LYS A 151 2.73 -5.69 15.71
C LYS A 151 1.36 -5.51 16.37
N GLU A 152 1.33 -4.74 17.45
CA GLU A 152 0.14 -4.46 18.27
C GLU A 152 -1.07 -3.96 17.44
N GLU A 153 -0.85 -3.30 16.30
CA GLU A 153 -1.90 -2.72 15.46
C GLU A 153 -2.65 -3.73 14.56
N ILE A 154 -2.06 -4.91 14.32
CA ILE A 154 -2.57 -5.86 13.32
C ILE A 154 -3.35 -6.97 14.00
N ASN A 155 -2.79 -7.63 15.02
CA ASN A 155 -3.45 -8.66 15.83
C ASN A 155 -4.20 -9.72 14.99
N VAL A 156 -3.62 -10.10 13.82
CA VAL A 156 -4.16 -11.12 12.90
C VAL A 156 -3.29 -12.37 12.97
N PRO A 157 -3.87 -13.56 13.22
CA PRO A 157 -3.14 -14.83 13.23
C PRO A 157 -2.38 -15.08 11.94
N VAL A 158 -1.17 -15.65 12.01
CA VAL A 158 -0.32 -15.95 10.82
C VAL A 158 -1.06 -16.75 9.73
N GLN A 159 -2.00 -17.63 10.10
CA GLN A 159 -2.77 -18.45 9.16
C GLN A 159 -3.79 -17.65 8.34
N GLU A 160 -4.26 -16.53 8.89
CA GLU A 160 -5.21 -15.63 8.22
C GLU A 160 -4.50 -14.58 7.36
N GLN A 161 -3.17 -14.45 7.51
CA GLN A 161 -2.35 -13.50 6.76
C GLN A 161 -1.97 -14.04 5.38
N LYS A 162 -2.41 -13.34 4.33
CA LYS A 162 -1.97 -13.53 2.94
C LYS A 162 -1.11 -12.36 2.48
N LEU A 163 0.14 -12.62 2.17
CA LEU A 163 1.06 -11.61 1.64
C LEU A 163 1.09 -11.73 0.12
N LEU A 164 0.83 -10.61 -0.56
CA LEU A 164 0.87 -10.52 -2.00
C LEU A 164 2.00 -9.61 -2.46
N PHE A 165 2.84 -10.10 -3.36
CA PHE A 165 3.89 -9.36 -4.03
C PHE A 165 3.68 -9.45 -5.54
N ASN A 166 3.68 -8.31 -6.24
CA ASN A 166 3.33 -8.21 -7.67
C ASN A 166 2.00 -8.88 -8.07
N GLY A 167 1.05 -8.99 -7.13
CA GLY A 167 -0.24 -9.63 -7.35
C GLY A 167 -0.26 -11.14 -7.12
N GLU A 168 0.89 -11.78 -6.86
CA GLU A 168 0.99 -13.20 -6.54
C GLU A 168 1.13 -13.43 -5.03
N GLU A 169 0.55 -14.53 -4.54
CA GLU A 169 0.64 -14.91 -3.14
C GLU A 169 2.02 -15.51 -2.83
N CYS A 170 2.69 -14.96 -1.81
CA CYS A 170 3.96 -15.49 -1.34
C CYS A 170 3.74 -16.71 -0.45
N GLU A 171 4.41 -17.81 -0.78
CA GLU A 171 4.30 -19.07 -0.04
C GLU A 171 5.22 -19.06 1.19
N ASN A 172 4.74 -19.64 2.29
CA ASN A 172 5.41 -19.57 3.61
C ASN A 172 6.85 -20.10 3.62
N HIS A 173 7.18 -21.03 2.71
CA HIS A 173 8.47 -21.71 2.68
C HIS A 173 9.53 -21.00 1.83
N ARG A 174 9.13 -20.02 1.01
CA ARG A 174 10.07 -19.26 0.19
C ARG A 174 10.79 -18.20 1.04
N THR A 175 12.05 -17.94 0.73
CA THR A 175 12.78 -16.80 1.30
C THR A 175 12.35 -15.49 0.65
N LEU A 176 12.69 -14.37 1.27
CA LEU A 176 12.44 -13.04 0.69
C LEU A 176 13.20 -12.87 -0.63
N ASP A 177 14.46 -13.33 -0.68
CA ASP A 177 15.28 -13.31 -1.90
C ASP A 177 14.69 -14.18 -3.02
N GLU A 178 14.23 -15.40 -2.71
CA GLU A 178 13.56 -16.28 -3.68
C GLU A 178 12.25 -15.70 -4.24
N CYS A 179 11.56 -14.86 -3.45
CA CYS A 179 10.38 -14.13 -3.89
C CYS A 179 10.71 -12.86 -4.70
N GLY A 180 11.99 -12.51 -4.86
CA GLY A 180 12.44 -11.27 -5.49
C GLY A 180 12.15 -10.02 -4.65
N ILE A 181 12.01 -10.17 -3.34
CA ILE A 181 11.74 -9.07 -2.41
C ILE A 181 13.07 -8.45 -2.00
N ILE A 182 13.31 -7.25 -2.51
CA ILE A 182 14.51 -6.44 -2.23
C ILE A 182 14.19 -5.24 -1.33
N THR A 183 15.20 -4.46 -0.96
CA THR A 183 15.04 -3.22 -0.19
C THR A 183 14.02 -2.28 -0.84
N ASN A 184 13.13 -1.75 -0.02
CA ASN A 184 11.99 -0.89 -0.37
C ASN A 184 10.86 -1.57 -1.17
N SER A 185 10.85 -2.90 -1.26
CA SER A 185 9.72 -3.62 -1.82
C SER A 185 8.44 -3.41 -0.99
N ALA A 186 7.31 -3.40 -1.69
CA ALA A 186 5.98 -3.20 -1.12
C ALA A 186 5.15 -4.50 -1.22
N LEU A 187 4.67 -5.01 -0.09
CA LEU A 187 3.77 -6.16 -0.03
C LEU A 187 2.39 -5.74 0.42
N ASN A 188 1.35 -6.35 -0.15
CA ASN A 188 -0.01 -6.18 0.32
C ASN A 188 -0.39 -7.32 1.26
N LEU A 189 -0.82 -6.97 2.47
CA LEU A 189 -1.37 -7.91 3.44
C LEU A 189 -2.88 -7.97 3.27
N ARG A 190 -3.39 -9.16 2.90
CA ARG A 190 -4.81 -9.55 2.93
C ARG A 190 -5.12 -10.44 4.12
N ILE A 191 -6.34 -10.30 4.63
CA ILE A 191 -6.92 -11.18 5.65
C ILE A 191 -7.87 -12.14 4.93
N CYS A 192 -7.86 -13.42 5.26
CA CYS A 192 -8.79 -14.43 4.76
C CYS A 192 -9.55 -15.11 5.89
#